data_AF-A0A2N2C5D4-F1
#
_entry.id   AF-A0A2N2C5D4-F1
#
_cell.length_a   1.000
_cell.length_b   1.000
_cell.length_c   1.000
_cell.angle_alpha   90.00
_cell.angle_beta   90.00
_cell.angle_gamma   90.00
#
_symmetry.space_group_name_H-M   'P 1'
#
loop_
_entity.id
_entity.type
_entity.pdbx_description
1 polymer ?
#
loop_
_entity_poly.entity_id
_entity_poly.type
_entity_poly.pdbx_seq_one_letter_code
_entity_poly.pdbx_strand_id
1 'polypeptide(L)'
;MTMIQTNITHILHEMTQDQAIKNHSLNWLISQQKQSESLFIANDEISRIICEFETAQQAADFHYYLKYSMYRMPFIKATMDDQNENIVNLDVNCDVIELFDPKRPGLCTLSRETGCSFRFAYRQMYTGSTLKGHISEGILHHTQCVIRIFEALPQLSLSRIHQLLHTEEDIIRFNTMIIKEKAEAIR
;
A
#
# COMPACT_ATOMS: atom_id res chain seq x y z
N MET A 1 -7.61 -16.57 -22.33
CA MET A 1 -6.54 -16.79 -21.34
C MET A 1 -7.20 -16.88 -19.97
N THR A 2 -7.32 -18.09 -19.45
CA THR A 2 -7.83 -18.38 -18.12
C THR A 2 -6.78 -17.95 -17.10
N MET A 3 -6.94 -16.75 -16.53
CA MET A 3 -6.16 -16.33 -15.37
C MET A 3 -6.51 -17.27 -14.22
N ILE A 4 -5.54 -18.06 -13.81
CA ILE A 4 -5.61 -18.90 -12.63
C ILE A 4 -5.77 -17.92 -11.46
N GLN A 5 -7.00 -17.78 -10.95
CA GLN A 5 -7.28 -17.29 -9.60
C GLN A 5 -6.62 -18.28 -8.64
N THR A 6 -5.29 -18.20 -8.50
CA THR A 6 -4.59 -18.94 -7.47
C THR A 6 -5.02 -18.30 -6.16
N ASN A 7 -5.97 -18.97 -5.51
CA ASN A 7 -6.53 -18.58 -4.23
C ASN A 7 -5.38 -18.16 -3.30
N ILE A 8 -5.35 -16.89 -2.88
CA ILE A 8 -4.28 -16.36 -2.02
C ILE A 8 -4.17 -17.18 -0.73
N THR A 9 -5.27 -17.78 -0.28
CA THR A 9 -5.29 -18.77 0.80
C THR A 9 -4.45 -20.00 0.45
N HIS A 10 -4.48 -20.50 -0.79
CA HIS A 10 -3.63 -21.60 -1.27
C HIS A 10 -2.15 -21.20 -1.35
N ILE A 11 -1.84 -19.98 -1.83
CA ILE A 11 -0.46 -19.45 -1.84
C ILE A 11 0.06 -19.32 -0.42
N LEU A 12 -0.70 -18.73 0.51
CA LEU A 12 -0.33 -18.59 1.92
C LEU A 12 -0.28 -19.95 2.66
N HIS A 13 -1.15 -20.89 2.30
CA HIS A 13 -1.19 -22.29 2.78
C HIS A 13 0.05 -23.10 2.35
N GLU A 14 0.53 -22.91 1.12
CA GLU A 14 1.80 -23.52 0.66
C GLU A 14 3.04 -22.89 1.31
N MET A 15 2.93 -21.65 1.81
CA MET A 15 4.07 -20.85 2.27
C MET A 15 4.45 -21.05 3.73
N THR A 16 3.67 -21.79 4.50
CA THR A 16 3.99 -22.13 5.88
C THR A 16 4.33 -23.61 5.96
N GLN A 17 5.64 -23.91 6.07
CA GLN A 17 6.11 -25.26 6.39
C GLN A 17 5.69 -25.70 7.82
N ASP A 18 5.15 -24.77 8.59
CA ASP A 18 4.60 -24.99 9.91
C ASP A 18 3.19 -25.62 9.81
N GLN A 19 3.04 -26.84 10.32
CA GLN A 19 1.76 -27.56 10.34
C GLN A 19 0.64 -26.81 11.09
N ALA A 20 0.99 -25.87 11.97
CA ALA A 20 0.03 -25.05 12.70
C ALA A 20 -0.68 -23.98 11.83
N ILE A 21 -0.09 -23.57 10.69
CA ILE A 21 -0.62 -22.47 9.87
C ILE A 21 -1.32 -22.95 8.60
N LYS A 22 -1.15 -24.23 8.25
CA LYS A 22 -1.73 -24.87 7.05
C LYS A 22 -3.26 -24.78 6.93
N ASN A 23 -4.03 -24.42 7.96
CA ASN A 23 -5.49 -24.44 7.90
C ASN A 23 -6.15 -23.06 7.99
N HIS A 24 -5.43 -21.98 7.72
CA HIS A 24 -5.86 -20.65 8.08
C HIS A 24 -6.03 -19.69 6.88
N SER A 25 -7.16 -18.96 6.87
CA SER A 25 -7.51 -17.99 5.81
C SER A 25 -6.66 -16.71 5.90
N LEU A 26 -6.64 -15.90 4.83
CA LEU A 26 -6.05 -14.56 4.84
C LEU A 26 -6.54 -13.73 6.04
N ASN A 27 -7.83 -13.83 6.36
CA ASN A 27 -8.44 -13.17 7.52
C ASN A 27 -7.86 -13.64 8.86
N TRP A 28 -7.48 -14.92 8.98
CA TRP A 28 -6.78 -15.42 10.15
C TRP A 28 -5.34 -14.90 10.22
N LEU A 29 -4.61 -14.86 9.10
CA LEU A 29 -3.25 -14.30 9.08
C LEU A 29 -3.23 -12.82 9.48
N ILE A 30 -4.19 -12.04 8.97
CA ILE A 30 -4.38 -10.63 9.36
C ILE A 30 -4.74 -10.53 10.86
N SER A 31 -5.56 -11.44 11.40
CA SER A 31 -5.94 -11.41 12.82
C SER A 31 -4.79 -11.77 13.77
N GLN A 32 -3.88 -12.66 13.37
CA GLN A 32 -2.67 -12.98 14.13
C GLN A 32 -1.67 -11.81 14.20
N GLN A 33 -1.63 -10.96 13.16
CA GLN A 33 -0.76 -9.78 13.15
C GLN A 33 -1.19 -8.72 14.15
N LYS A 34 -2.50 -8.49 14.29
CA LYS A 34 -3.06 -7.56 15.28
C LYS A 34 -2.75 -7.97 16.73
N GLN A 35 -2.51 -9.25 16.99
CA GLN A 35 -2.10 -9.75 18.30
C GLN A 35 -0.58 -9.62 18.56
N SER A 36 0.22 -9.43 17.51
CA SER A 36 1.69 -9.46 17.57
C SER A 36 2.36 -8.09 17.37
N GLU A 37 1.60 -7.00 17.33
CA GLU A 37 2.12 -5.62 17.16
C GLU A 37 3.21 -5.26 18.18
N SER A 38 3.25 -5.90 19.35
CA SER A 38 4.27 -5.69 20.38
C SER A 38 5.59 -6.42 20.14
N LEU A 39 5.64 -7.45 19.28
CA LEU A 39 6.83 -8.29 19.06
C LEU A 39 7.57 -7.98 17.75
N PHE A 40 6.91 -7.30 16.81
CA PHE A 40 7.48 -6.96 15.50
C PHE A 40 7.69 -5.46 15.36
N ILE A 41 8.52 -4.90 16.26
CA ILE A 41 9.07 -3.54 16.10
C ILE A 41 10.21 -3.63 15.08
N ALA A 42 9.87 -3.87 13.81
CA ALA A 42 10.74 -3.40 12.74
C ALA A 42 10.70 -1.86 12.83
N ASN A 43 11.86 -1.23 13.01
CA ASN A 43 11.98 0.23 13.00
C ASN A 43 11.26 0.75 11.76
N ASP A 44 10.15 1.45 11.97
CA ASP A 44 9.38 2.06 10.90
C ASP A 44 10.19 3.21 10.32
N GLU A 45 10.97 2.91 9.30
CA GLU A 45 11.21 3.92 8.27
C GLU A 45 9.84 4.33 7.74
N ILE A 46 9.54 5.62 7.86
CA ILE A 46 8.29 6.23 7.42
C ILE A 46 8.08 5.83 5.97
N SER A 47 7.02 5.04 5.73
CA SER A 47 6.69 4.66 4.38
C SER A 47 6.12 5.88 3.65
N ARG A 48 6.53 6.07 2.40
CA ARG A 48 6.22 7.26 1.61
C ARG A 48 5.40 6.90 0.38
N ILE A 49 4.36 7.68 0.13
CA ILE A 49 3.64 7.69 -1.15
C ILE A 49 4.16 8.87 -1.94
N ILE A 50 4.61 8.61 -3.16
CA ILE A 50 5.05 9.64 -4.11
C ILE A 50 3.87 9.89 -5.04
N CYS A 51 3.35 11.11 -5.06
CA CYS A 51 2.30 11.54 -5.98
C CYS A 51 2.92 12.42 -7.07
N GLU A 52 2.75 12.01 -8.33
CA GLU A 52 3.25 12.72 -9.52
C GLU A 52 2.07 13.30 -10.30
N PHE A 53 2.09 14.61 -10.49
CA PHE A 53 1.07 15.40 -11.19
C PHE A 53 1.54 15.77 -12.59
N GLU A 54 0.59 16.14 -13.46
CA GLU A 54 0.93 16.63 -14.80
C GLU A 54 1.55 18.02 -14.76
N THR A 55 1.16 18.84 -13.79
CA THR A 55 1.61 20.22 -13.64
C THR A 55 1.97 20.56 -12.19
N ALA A 56 2.95 21.46 -12.03
CA ALA A 56 3.35 21.99 -10.73
C ALA A 56 2.20 22.70 -10.01
N GLN A 57 1.30 23.34 -10.77
CA GLN A 57 0.11 23.98 -10.22
C GLN A 57 -0.81 22.97 -9.53
N GLN A 58 -1.10 21.83 -10.17
CA GLN A 58 -1.90 20.76 -9.55
C GLN A 58 -1.22 20.19 -8.31
N ALA A 59 0.09 19.98 -8.35
CA ALA A 59 0.86 19.50 -7.20
C ALA A 59 0.77 20.49 -6.02
N ALA A 60 0.94 21.79 -6.30
CA ALA A 60 0.81 22.85 -5.31
C ALA A 60 -0.61 22.91 -4.73
N ASP A 61 -1.64 22.93 -5.56
CA ASP A 61 -3.05 22.98 -5.14
C ASP A 61 -3.40 21.78 -4.26
N PHE A 62 -2.96 20.58 -4.65
CA PHE A 62 -3.10 19.37 -3.85
C PHE A 62 -2.40 19.49 -2.49
N HIS A 63 -1.14 19.92 -2.47
CA HIS A 63 -0.36 20.09 -1.23
C HIS A 63 -0.99 21.14 -0.29
N TYR A 64 -1.42 22.29 -0.83
CA TYR A 64 -2.06 23.34 -0.04
C TYR A 64 -3.42 22.90 0.50
N TYR A 65 -4.23 22.20 -0.32
CA TYR A 65 -5.50 21.67 0.13
C TYR A 65 -5.31 20.67 1.27
N LEU A 66 -4.37 19.73 1.14
CA LEU A 66 -4.09 18.75 2.18
C LEU A 66 -3.58 19.40 3.48
N LYS A 67 -2.79 20.47 3.38
CA LYS A 67 -2.18 21.15 4.53
C LYS A 67 -3.13 22.10 5.27
N TYR A 68 -4.03 22.78 4.55
CA TYR A 68 -4.82 23.90 5.07
C TYR A 68 -6.34 23.69 5.04
N SER A 69 -6.85 22.64 4.39
CA SER A 69 -8.30 22.38 4.37
C SER A 69 -8.84 21.90 5.73
N MET A 70 -10.16 21.98 5.89
CA MET A 70 -10.88 21.35 7.00
C MET A 70 -10.78 19.81 6.98
N TYR A 71 -10.37 19.22 5.86
CA TYR A 71 -10.11 17.78 5.68
C TYR A 71 -8.67 17.39 6.00
N ARG A 72 -8.09 18.02 7.01
CA ARG A 72 -6.72 17.72 7.43
C ARG A 72 -6.64 16.25 7.82
N MET A 73 -5.78 15.51 7.12
CA MET A 73 -5.46 14.11 7.45
C MET A 73 -4.25 14.12 8.39
N PRO A 74 -4.44 14.04 9.72
CA PRO A 74 -3.34 14.24 10.67
C PRO A 74 -2.24 13.17 10.57
N PHE A 75 -2.55 12.04 9.96
CA PHE A 75 -1.66 10.91 9.71
C PHE A 75 -0.88 11.02 8.38
N ILE A 76 -1.08 12.10 7.61
CA ILE A 76 -0.32 12.37 6.38
C ILE A 76 0.45 13.68 6.55
N LYS A 77 1.77 13.62 6.36
CA LYS A 77 2.60 14.80 6.20
C LYS A 77 2.99 14.93 4.73
N ALA A 78 2.55 16.01 4.11
CA ALA A 78 2.86 16.31 2.72
C ALA A 78 4.02 17.30 2.60
N THR A 79 4.93 17.03 1.67
CA THR A 79 6.01 17.95 1.28
C THR A 79 6.15 17.97 -0.24
N MET A 80 6.38 19.15 -0.81
CA MET A 80 6.79 19.26 -2.21
C MET A 80 8.20 18.68 -2.39
N ASP A 81 8.50 18.14 -3.56
CA ASP A 81 9.85 17.70 -3.89
C ASP A 81 10.72 18.88 -4.33
N ASP A 82 11.96 18.96 -3.82
CA ASP A 82 12.87 20.08 -4.09
C ASP A 82 13.47 20.04 -5.52
N GLN A 83 13.43 18.89 -6.18
CA GLN A 83 14.02 18.69 -7.51
C GLN A 83 12.95 18.66 -8.62
N ASN A 84 11.69 18.38 -8.27
CA ASN A 84 10.60 18.31 -9.23
C ASN A 84 9.28 18.84 -8.63
N GLU A 85 8.90 20.04 -9.05
CA GLU A 85 7.68 20.73 -8.59
C GLU A 85 6.38 19.98 -8.90
N ASN A 86 6.41 19.00 -9.81
CA ASN A 86 5.26 18.16 -10.12
C ASN A 86 5.05 17.02 -9.11
N ILE A 87 5.93 16.87 -8.10
CA ILE A 87 5.90 15.76 -7.16
C ILE A 87 5.54 16.24 -5.76
N VAL A 88 4.59 15.54 -5.15
CA VAL A 88 4.24 15.67 -3.73
C VAL A 88 4.58 14.35 -3.03
N ASN A 89 5.44 14.43 -2.02
CA ASN A 89 5.80 13.32 -1.16
C ASN A 89 4.87 13.30 0.06
N LEU A 90 4.27 12.14 0.32
CA LEU A 90 3.36 11.91 1.44
C LEU A 90 3.98 10.90 2.40
N ASP A 91 4.45 11.39 3.53
CA ASP A 91 4.86 10.59 4.67
C ASP A 91 3.59 10.12 5.39
N VAL A 92 3.34 8.80 5.41
CA VAL A 92 2.08 8.22 5.91
C VAL A 92 2.34 7.36 7.14
N ASN A 93 1.52 7.58 8.18
CA ASN A 93 1.51 6.77 9.39
C ASN A 93 0.11 6.18 9.62
N CYS A 94 -0.35 5.40 8.64
CA CYS A 94 -1.65 4.72 8.63
C CYS A 94 -1.63 3.54 7.65
N ASP A 95 -2.71 2.77 7.63
CA ASP A 95 -2.94 1.75 6.62
C ASP A 95 -3.11 2.41 5.25
N VAL A 96 -2.10 2.24 4.39
CA VAL A 96 -2.02 2.88 3.07
C VAL A 96 -3.22 2.52 2.21
N ILE A 97 -3.73 1.30 2.34
CA ILE A 97 -4.89 0.84 1.59
C ILE A 97 -6.15 1.67 1.86
N GLU A 98 -6.32 2.17 3.09
CA GLU A 98 -7.49 2.96 3.48
C GLU A 98 -7.49 4.34 2.80
N LEU A 99 -6.31 4.88 2.49
CA LEU A 99 -6.18 6.16 1.79
C LEU A 99 -6.79 6.12 0.39
N PHE A 100 -6.95 4.94 -0.19
CA PHE A 100 -7.54 4.76 -1.49
C PHE A 100 -9.03 4.42 -1.41
N ASP A 101 -9.61 4.09 -0.26
CA ASP A 101 -11.03 3.72 -0.14
C ASP A 101 -11.95 4.89 -0.58
N PRO A 102 -12.82 4.70 -1.61
CA PRO A 102 -13.71 5.75 -2.08
C PRO A 102 -14.79 6.14 -1.06
N LYS A 103 -15.01 5.31 -0.03
CA LYS A 103 -16.00 5.54 1.04
C LYS A 103 -15.41 6.29 2.24
N ARG A 104 -14.09 6.47 2.31
CA ARG A 104 -13.41 7.14 3.42
C ARG A 104 -12.70 8.42 2.95
N PRO A 105 -12.49 9.41 3.85
CA PRO A 105 -11.60 10.53 3.55
C PRO A 105 -10.18 10.01 3.26
N GLY A 106 -9.65 10.36 2.09
CA GLY A 106 -8.39 9.84 1.57
C GLY A 106 -7.99 10.50 0.26
N LEU A 107 -7.04 9.90 -0.46
CA LEU A 107 -6.48 10.40 -1.72
C LEU A 107 -7.52 10.47 -2.84
N CYS A 108 -8.47 9.53 -2.88
CA CYS A 108 -9.58 9.56 -3.83
C CYS A 108 -10.50 10.77 -3.56
N THR A 109 -10.81 11.05 -2.30
CA THR A 109 -11.62 12.21 -1.92
C THR A 109 -10.91 13.52 -2.25
N LEU A 110 -9.61 13.61 -1.96
CA LEU A 110 -8.79 14.79 -2.30
C LEU A 110 -8.76 15.06 -3.80
N SER A 111 -8.60 14.02 -4.63
CA SER A 111 -8.64 14.16 -6.10
C SER A 111 -10.00 14.72 -6.56
N ARG A 112 -11.11 14.26 -5.98
CA ARG A 112 -12.46 14.74 -6.31
C ARG A 112 -12.66 16.20 -5.93
N GLU A 113 -12.17 16.60 -4.76
CA GLU A 113 -12.37 17.96 -4.23
C GLU A 113 -11.46 19.00 -4.90
N THR A 114 -10.23 18.61 -5.25
CA THR A 114 -9.27 19.50 -5.92
C THR A 114 -9.37 19.47 -7.44
N GLY A 115 -10.09 18.49 -8.01
CA GLY A 115 -10.10 18.23 -9.45
C GLY A 115 -8.75 17.74 -9.99
N CYS A 116 -7.80 17.42 -9.12
CA CYS A 116 -6.46 16.98 -9.53
C CYS A 116 -6.46 15.50 -9.90
N SER A 117 -5.67 15.18 -10.94
CA SER A 117 -5.33 13.81 -11.30
C SER A 117 -3.84 13.58 -11.06
N PHE A 118 -3.47 12.41 -10.54
CA PHE A 118 -2.08 12.10 -10.23
C PHE A 118 -1.81 10.61 -10.27
N ARG A 119 -0.58 10.27 -10.64
CA ARG A 119 -0.03 8.93 -10.45
C ARG A 119 0.50 8.83 -9.04
N PHE A 120 0.43 7.65 -8.45
CA PHE A 120 1.03 7.41 -7.15
C PHE A 120 1.89 6.16 -7.16
N ALA A 121 2.94 6.19 -6.35
CA ALA A 121 3.81 5.05 -6.09
C ALA A 121 4.13 4.97 -4.61
N TYR A 122 3.91 3.79 -4.04
CA TYR A 122 4.23 3.42 -2.68
C TYR A 122 5.19 2.24 -2.70
N ARG A 123 6.18 2.27 -1.80
CA ARG A 123 7.08 1.15 -1.55
C ARG A 123 7.23 0.97 -0.04
N GLN A 124 6.92 -0.23 0.43
CA GLN A 124 7.22 -0.65 1.79
C GLN A 124 8.71 -0.95 1.89
N MET A 125 9.43 -0.23 2.75
CA MET A 125 10.90 -0.30 2.83
C MET A 125 11.39 -1.71 3.18
N TYR A 126 10.76 -2.33 4.18
CA TYR A 126 11.22 -3.62 4.72
C TYR A 126 11.03 -4.79 3.73
N THR A 127 9.86 -4.90 3.10
CA THR A 127 9.54 -6.02 2.22
C THR A 127 9.88 -5.74 0.76
N GLY A 128 10.06 -4.46 0.40
CA GLY A 128 10.11 -4.03 -1.00
C GLY A 128 8.79 -4.22 -1.74
N SER A 129 7.69 -4.52 -1.03
CA SER A 129 6.35 -4.56 -1.62
C SER A 129 5.97 -3.18 -2.14
N THR A 130 5.23 -3.13 -3.24
CA THR A 130 4.88 -1.89 -3.90
C THR A 130 3.40 -1.80 -4.18
N LEU A 131 2.89 -0.58 -4.20
CA LEU A 131 1.54 -0.29 -4.65
C LEU A 131 1.60 0.98 -5.51
N LYS A 132 1.09 0.92 -6.73
CA LYS A 132 1.07 2.06 -7.64
C LYS A 132 -0.22 2.09 -8.44
N GLY A 133 -0.52 3.25 -8.99
CA GLY A 133 -1.68 3.45 -9.85
C GLY A 133 -1.88 4.90 -10.21
N HIS A 134 -3.09 5.22 -10.63
CA HIS A 134 -3.51 6.56 -11.02
C HIS A 134 -4.84 6.89 -10.36
N ILE A 135 -4.99 8.12 -9.87
CA ILE A 135 -6.26 8.64 -9.38
C ILE A 135 -6.68 9.81 -10.28
N SER A 136 -7.92 9.78 -10.73
CA SER A 136 -8.54 10.86 -11.49
C SER A 136 -10.01 10.98 -11.11
N GLU A 137 -10.48 12.20 -10.85
CA GLU A 137 -11.87 12.49 -10.42
C GLU A 137 -12.31 11.66 -9.19
N GLY A 138 -11.35 11.31 -8.33
CA GLY A 138 -11.55 10.45 -7.16
C GLY A 138 -11.86 8.99 -7.48
N ILE A 139 -11.53 8.53 -8.68
CA ILE A 139 -11.59 7.13 -9.11
C ILE A 139 -10.18 6.59 -9.28
N LEU A 140 -10.00 5.34 -8.86
CA LEU A 140 -8.73 4.64 -8.89
C LEU A 140 -8.61 3.83 -10.19
N HIS A 141 -7.51 4.01 -10.92
CA HIS A 141 -7.25 3.39 -12.22
C HIS A 141 -5.86 2.75 -12.27
N HIS A 142 -5.70 1.77 -13.17
CA HIS A 142 -4.41 1.15 -13.53
C HIS A 142 -3.57 0.74 -12.32
N THR A 143 -4.23 0.15 -11.33
CA THR A 143 -3.60 -0.29 -10.10
C THR A 143 -2.71 -1.49 -10.33
N GLN A 144 -1.60 -1.52 -9.61
CA GLN A 144 -0.74 -2.67 -9.51
C GLN A 144 -0.15 -2.72 -8.10
N CYS A 145 -0.44 -3.80 -7.38
CA CYS A 145 0.20 -4.13 -6.12
C CYS A 145 1.12 -5.33 -6.34
N VAL A 146 2.34 -5.26 -5.78
CA VAL A 146 3.28 -6.37 -5.75
C VAL A 146 3.66 -6.63 -4.31
N ILE A 147 3.32 -7.80 -3.81
CA ILE A 147 3.68 -8.26 -2.47
C ILE A 147 4.84 -9.22 -2.60
N ARG A 148 5.95 -8.89 -1.95
CA ARG A 148 7.16 -9.72 -1.95
C ARG A 148 7.25 -10.46 -0.64
N ILE A 149 7.49 -11.77 -0.72
CA ILE A 149 7.62 -12.63 0.45
C ILE A 149 8.94 -13.37 0.39
N PHE A 150 9.83 -13.07 1.33
CA PHE A 150 11.12 -13.75 1.47
C PHE A 150 10.91 -15.14 2.08
N GLU A 151 11.36 -16.17 1.37
CA GLU A 151 11.23 -17.57 1.81
C GLU A 151 12.00 -17.86 3.10
N ALA A 152 13.09 -17.14 3.35
CA ALA A 152 13.87 -17.29 4.59
C ALA A 152 13.09 -16.78 5.83
N LEU A 153 12.24 -15.77 5.66
CA LEU A 153 11.54 -15.09 6.75
C LEU A 153 10.10 -14.71 6.32
N PRO A 154 9.23 -15.70 6.08
CA PRO A 154 7.89 -15.46 5.56
C PRO A 154 7.02 -14.68 6.55
N GLN A 155 7.17 -14.93 7.85
CA GLN A 155 6.41 -14.22 8.88
C GLN A 155 6.72 -12.71 8.90
N LEU A 156 7.99 -12.34 8.76
CA LEU A 156 8.41 -10.94 8.71
C LEU A 156 8.00 -10.26 7.40
N SER A 157 8.03 -11.01 6.28
CA SER A 157 7.58 -10.47 4.99
C SER A 157 6.07 -10.26 4.92
N LEU A 158 5.33 -11.09 5.65
CA LEU A 158 3.89 -10.93 5.81
C LEU A 158 3.55 -9.89 6.88
N SER A 159 4.49 -9.48 7.73
CA SER A 159 4.24 -8.45 8.73
C SER A 159 3.76 -7.18 8.03
N ARG A 160 2.69 -6.58 8.57
CA ARG A 160 2.08 -5.37 8.02
C ARG A 160 1.53 -5.51 6.59
N ILE A 161 1.22 -6.73 6.14
CA ILE A 161 0.47 -6.93 4.89
C ILE A 161 -0.90 -6.22 4.92
N HIS A 162 -1.47 -6.04 6.12
CA HIS A 162 -2.70 -5.29 6.33
C HIS A 162 -2.61 -3.83 5.87
N GLN A 163 -1.40 -3.24 5.80
CA GLN A 163 -1.24 -1.90 5.23
C GLN A 163 -1.51 -1.85 3.72
N LEU A 164 -1.44 -3.00 3.05
CA LEU A 164 -1.60 -3.15 1.60
C LEU A 164 -2.85 -3.93 1.20
N LEU A 165 -3.41 -4.78 2.06
CA LEU A 165 -4.61 -5.58 1.79
C LEU A 165 -5.39 -5.85 3.08
N HIS A 166 -6.69 -5.56 3.09
CA HIS A 166 -7.59 -5.97 4.19
C HIS A 166 -8.48 -7.14 3.81
N THR A 167 -8.86 -7.23 2.54
CA THR A 167 -9.87 -8.16 2.04
C THR A 167 -9.45 -8.81 0.72
N GLU A 168 -10.18 -9.84 0.30
CA GLU A 168 -9.97 -10.41 -1.03
C GLU A 168 -10.36 -9.45 -2.15
N GLU A 169 -11.29 -8.53 -1.90
CA GLU A 169 -11.67 -7.50 -2.86
C GLU A 169 -10.49 -6.57 -3.18
N ASP A 170 -9.62 -6.30 -2.20
CA ASP A 170 -8.41 -5.50 -2.41
C ASP A 170 -7.44 -6.17 -3.39
N ILE A 171 -7.35 -7.50 -3.39
CA ILE A 171 -6.50 -8.24 -4.34
C ILE A 171 -6.92 -7.93 -5.78
N ILE A 172 -8.24 -7.96 -6.03
CA ILE A 172 -8.80 -7.71 -7.36
C ILE A 172 -8.67 -6.24 -7.69
N ARG A 173 -9.06 -5.37 -6.76
CA ARG A 173 -9.07 -3.92 -6.89
C ARG A 173 -7.69 -3.35 -7.22
N PHE A 174 -6.65 -3.92 -6.62
CA PHE A 174 -5.27 -3.47 -6.81
C PHE A 174 -4.46 -4.33 -7.79
N ASN A 175 -5.10 -5.29 -8.46
CA ASN A 175 -4.46 -6.23 -9.37
C ASN A 175 -3.17 -6.82 -8.77
N THR A 176 -3.34 -7.42 -7.59
CA THR A 176 -2.23 -7.79 -6.73
C THR A 176 -1.52 -9.04 -7.22
N MET A 177 -0.20 -8.96 -7.33
CA MET A 177 0.69 -10.08 -7.61
C MET A 177 1.53 -10.41 -6.38
N ILE A 178 1.62 -11.69 -6.03
CA ILE A 178 2.50 -12.17 -4.95
C ILE A 178 3.73 -12.83 -5.57
N ILE A 179 4.92 -12.39 -5.13
CA ILE A 179 6.21 -12.93 -5.55
C ILE A 179 6.90 -13.56 -4.34
N LYS A 180 7.34 -14.81 -4.49
CA LYS A 180 8.23 -15.49 -3.53
C LYS A 180 9.68 -15.18 -3.89
N GLU A 181 10.46 -14.67 -2.94
CA GLU A 181 11.88 -14.40 -3.11
C GLU A 181 12.73 -15.42 -2.36
N LYS A 182 13.61 -16.09 -3.11
CA LYS A 182 14.65 -16.94 -2.52
C LYS A 182 15.73 -16.07 -1.90
N ALA A 183 16.29 -16.52 -0.78
CA ALA A 183 17.28 -15.80 0.02
C ALA A 183 18.58 -15.40 -0.72
N GLU A 184 18.80 -15.88 -1.95
CA GLU A 184 20.01 -15.63 -2.74
C GLU A 184 20.13 -14.20 -3.32
N ALA A 185 19.14 -13.33 -3.10
CA ALA A 185 19.08 -11.99 -3.69
C ALA A 185 19.42 -10.82 -2.73
N ILE A 186 19.91 -11.09 -1.52
CA ILE A 186 20.46 -10.04 -0.64
C ILE A 186 21.98 -10.02 -0.84
N ARG A 187 22.45 -9.17 -1.76
CA ARG A 187 23.85 -8.75 -1.88
C ARG A 187 23.98 -7.29 -1.54
#